data_AF-A0A6P0NEB1-F1
#
_entry.id   AF-A0A6P0NEB1-F1
#
_cell.length_a   1.000
_cell.length_b   1.000
_cell.length_c   1.000
_cell.angle_alpha   90.00
_cell.angle_beta   90.00
_cell.angle_gamma   90.00
#
_symmetry.space_group_name_H-M   'P 1'
#
loop_
_entity.id
_entity.type
_entity.pdbx_description
1 polymer ?
#
loop_
_entity_poly.entity_id
_entity_poly.type
_entity_poly.pdbx_seq_one_letter_code
_entity_poly.pdbx_strand_id
1 'polypeptide(L)' 'MTPENKKELNQHLQAIAKIIYEESDPKKVKNLTGIEETIREQTLQYIKLQI' A
#
# COMPACT_ATOMS: atom_id res chain seq x y z
N MET A 1 6.89 -19.11 5.18
CA MET A 1 5.59 -18.53 5.63
C MET A 1 4.60 -19.66 5.78
N THR A 2 3.88 -19.74 6.90
CA THR A 2 2.81 -20.73 7.08
C THR A 2 1.60 -20.38 6.20
N PRO A 3 0.72 -21.34 5.90
CA PRO A 3 -0.51 -21.07 5.13
C PRO A 3 -1.38 -19.98 5.77
N GLU A 4 -1.47 -19.98 7.10
CA GLU A 4 -2.21 -18.97 7.87
C GLU A 4 -1.59 -17.58 7.73
N ASN A 5 -0.26 -17.46 7.95
CA ASN A 5 0.42 -16.18 7.80
C ASN A 5 0.37 -15.66 6.35
N LYS A 6 0.34 -16.56 5.36
CA LYS A 6 0.18 -16.18 3.94
C LYS A 6 -1.23 -15.65 3.64
N LYS A 7 -2.25 -16.26 4.27
CA LYS A 7 -3.64 -15.81 4.14
C LYS A 7 -3.83 -14.43 4.77
N GLU A 8 -3.32 -14.25 5.99
CA GLU A 8 -3.37 -12.97 6.70
C GLU A 8 -2.62 -11.88 5.93
N LEU A 9 -1.41 -12.16 5.46
CA LEU A 9 -0.65 -11.22 4.64
C LEU A 9 -1.41 -10.84 3.36
N ASN A 10 -2.00 -11.81 2.65
CA ASN A 10 -2.77 -11.52 1.44
C ASN A 10 -4.00 -10.64 1.72
N GLN A 11 -4.69 -10.83 2.85
CA GLN A 11 -5.82 -9.99 3.23
C GLN A 11 -5.37 -8.53 3.47
N HIS A 12 -4.26 -8.34 4.17
CA HIS A 12 -3.70 -7.00 4.39
C HIS A 12 -3.24 -6.36 3.09
N LEU A 13 -2.52 -7.09 2.24
CA LEU A 13 -2.06 -6.60 0.94
C LEU A 13 -3.23 -6.21 0.03
N GLN A 14 -4.33 -6.96 0.05
CA GLN A 14 -5.51 -6.63 -0.75
C GLN A 14 -6.18 -5.34 -0.26
N ALA A 15 -6.31 -5.15 1.05
CA ALA A 15 -6.86 -3.92 1.62
C ALA A 15 -5.97 -2.71 1.31
N ILE A 16 -4.65 -2.86 1.48
CA ILE A 16 -3.65 -1.84 1.17
C ILE A 16 -3.68 -1.49 -0.33
N ALA A 17 -3.72 -2.49 -1.21
CA ALA A 17 -3.79 -2.27 -2.65
C ALA A 17 -5.05 -1.48 -3.04
N LYS A 18 -6.22 -1.80 -2.46
CA LYS A 18 -7.47 -1.06 -2.72
C LYS A 18 -7.33 0.43 -2.38
N ILE A 19 -6.81 0.73 -1.20
CA ILE A 19 -6.59 2.11 -0.71
C ILE A 19 -5.61 2.85 -1.63
N ILE A 20 -4.48 2.22 -1.97
CA ILE A 20 -3.51 2.79 -2.88
C ILE A 20 -4.16 3.08 -4.24
N TYR A 21 -4.91 2.15 -4.83
CA TYR A 21 -5.57 2.39 -6.11
C TYR A 21 -6.64 3.50 -6.05
N GLU A 22 -7.37 3.64 -4.94
CA GLU A 22 -8.41 4.67 -4.78
C GLU A 22 -7.84 6.08 -4.56
N GLU A 23 -6.71 6.18 -3.83
CA GLU A 23 -6.12 7.47 -3.45
C GLU A 23 -4.92 7.89 -4.33
N SER A 24 -4.48 7.03 -5.24
CA SER A 24 -3.38 7.34 -6.18
C SER A 24 -3.89 7.80 -7.52
N ASP A 25 -3.08 8.62 -8.20
CA ASP A 25 -3.25 8.83 -9.63
C ASP A 25 -3.07 7.48 -10.38
N PRO A 26 -4.05 7.03 -11.18
CA PRO A 26 -4.00 5.73 -11.85
C PRO A 26 -2.87 5.60 -12.89
N LYS A 27 -2.18 6.70 -13.23
CA LYS A 27 -0.96 6.67 -14.06
C LYS A 27 0.29 6.30 -13.25
N LYS A 28 0.28 6.52 -11.92
CA LYS A 28 1.40 6.20 -11.03
C LYS A 28 1.38 4.74 -10.57
N VAL A 29 0.21 4.13 -10.37
CA VAL A 29 0.08 2.73 -9.92
C VAL A 29 0.14 1.69 -11.06
N LYS A 30 0.88 1.97 -12.14
CA LYS A 30 1.04 1.04 -13.28
C LYS A 30 2.28 0.16 -13.21
N ASN A 31 3.26 0.55 -12.40
CA ASN A 31 4.52 -0.16 -12.24
C ASN A 31 4.99 -0.07 -10.80
N LEU A 32 5.96 -0.93 -10.43
CA LEU A 32 6.46 -1.03 -9.07
C LEU A 32 7.03 0.30 -8.55
N THR A 33 7.69 1.08 -9.41
CA THR A 33 8.26 2.37 -9.03
C THR A 33 7.19 3.35 -8.53
N GLY A 34 6.12 3.54 -9.32
CA GLY A 34 5.08 4.48 -8.91
C GLY A 34 4.21 3.96 -7.75
N ILE A 35 4.06 2.64 -7.61
CA ILE A 35 3.45 2.04 -6.40
C ILE A 35 4.31 2.36 -5.17
N GLU A 36 5.63 2.19 -5.25
CA GLU A 36 6.56 2.45 -4.15
C GLU A 36 6.57 3.93 -3.75
N GLU A 37 6.59 4.85 -4.73
CA GLU A 37 6.50 6.30 -4.48
C GLU A 37 5.22 6.66 -3.74
N THR A 38 4.06 6.15 -4.18
CA THR A 38 2.79 6.46 -3.51
C THR A 38 2.73 5.88 -2.10
N ILE A 39 3.12 4.61 -1.90
CA ILE A 39 3.13 4.02 -0.55
C ILE A 39 4.06 4.81 0.38
N ARG A 40 5.25 5.20 -0.11
CA ARG A 40 6.22 5.98 0.67
C ARG A 40 5.62 7.32 1.10
N GLU A 41 4.96 8.04 0.20
CA GLU A 41 4.33 9.32 0.51
C GLU A 41 3.20 9.18 1.54
N GLN A 42 2.28 8.22 1.33
CA GLN A 42 1.16 7.95 2.24
C GLN A 42 1.63 7.53 3.63
N THR A 43 2.64 6.66 3.69
CA THR A 43 3.24 6.21 4.96
C THR A 43 3.89 7.37 5.71
N LEU A 44 4.62 8.23 5.00
CA LEU A 44 5.26 9.41 5.61
C LEU A 44 4.22 10.41 6.15
N GLN A 45 3.13 10.64 5.44
CA GLN A 45 2.04 11.50 5.90
C GLN A 45 1.36 10.93 7.16
N TYR A 46 1.06 9.63 7.16
CA TYR A 46 0.47 8.97 8.33
C TYR A 46 1.37 9.07 9.57
N ILE A 47 2.67 8.81 9.42
CA ILE A 47 3.62 8.91 10.54
C ILE A 47 3.65 10.35 11.08
N LYS A 48 3.72 11.36 10.20
CA LYS A 48 3.73 12.78 10.61
C LYS A 48 2.50 13.21 11.42
N LEU A 49 1.36 12.56 11.23
CA LEU A 49 0.14 12.87 12.00
C LEU A 49 0.17 12.31 13.44
N GLN A 50 1.10 11.41 13.75
CA GLN A 50 1.20 10.73 15.05
C GLN A 50 2.29 11.30 15.97
N ILE A 51 3.06 12.28 15.50
CA ILE A 51 4.14 12.97 16.21
C ILE A 51 3.87 14.47 16.20
#